data_AF-A0A2V6E8T9-F1
#
_entry.id   AF-A0A2V6E8T9-F1
#
_cell.length_a   1.000
_cell.length_b   1.000
_cell.length_c   1.000
_cell.angle_alpha   90.00
_cell.angle_beta   90.00
_cell.angle_gamma   90.00
#
_symmetry.space_group_name_H-M   'P 1'
#
loop_
_entity.id
_entity.type
_entity.pdbx_description
1 polymer ?
#
loop_
_entity_poly.entity_id
_entity_poly.type
_entity_poly.pdbx_seq_one_letter_code
_entity_poly.pdbx_strand_id
1 'polypeptide(L)'
;HDIQPLRNDRAATHHFTKVNSSHHQAIDRLGDGCEVEAWCATDDIIEQIRLRNYPFALAVQYHPERGRIYNELFEDFFSRLDNR
;
A
#
# COMPACT_ATOMS: atom_id res chain seq x y z
N HIS A 1 15.40 -2.62 -7.28
CA HIS A 1 15.87 -3.35 -6.10
C HIS A 1 14.81 -4.36 -5.73
N ASP A 2 15.17 -5.56 -5.28
CA ASP A 2 14.15 -6.58 -4.93
C ASP A 2 13.36 -6.21 -3.66
N ILE A 3 13.97 -5.39 -2.79
CA ILE A 3 13.38 -4.83 -1.59
C ILE A 3 13.71 -3.33 -1.53
N GLN A 4 12.74 -2.51 -1.12
CA GLN A 4 12.91 -1.07 -0.93
C GLN A 4 12.34 -0.60 0.41
N PRO A 5 12.96 0.40 1.06
CA PRO A 5 12.46 0.98 2.29
C PRO A 5 11.24 1.87 2.03
N LEU A 6 10.30 1.92 2.97
CA LEU A 6 9.15 2.82 2.87
C LEU A 6 9.21 3.94 3.92
N ARG A 7 8.71 5.11 3.51
CA ARG A 7 8.26 6.19 4.38
C ARG A 7 6.74 6.18 4.34
N ASN A 8 6.09 6.13 5.50
CA ASN A 8 4.63 6.06 5.61
C ASN A 8 4.06 7.40 6.08
N ASP A 9 2.85 7.73 5.64
CA ASP A 9 2.04 8.76 6.25
C ASP A 9 1.66 8.34 7.68
N ARG A 10 1.37 9.30 8.56
CA ARG A 10 0.96 9.01 9.95
C ARG A 10 -0.38 8.30 10.04
N ALA A 11 -1.26 8.53 9.07
CA ALA A 11 -2.60 7.96 9.00
C ALA A 11 -2.66 6.76 8.04
N ALA A 12 -1.53 6.17 7.67
CA ALA A 12 -1.49 5.00 6.82
C ALA A 12 -2.19 3.82 7.52
N THR A 13 -3.00 3.09 6.77
CA THR A 13 -3.74 1.94 7.30
C THR A 13 -2.80 0.82 7.73
N HIS A 14 -1.75 0.57 6.94
CA HIS A 14 -0.71 -0.43 7.20
C HIS A 14 0.68 0.21 7.13
N HIS A 15 1.56 -0.14 8.07
CA HIS A 15 2.89 0.47 8.22
C HIS A 15 4.00 -0.56 8.01
N PHE A 16 4.50 -0.66 6.79
CA PHE A 16 5.67 -1.48 6.48
C PHE A 16 6.94 -0.63 6.45
N THR A 17 8.05 -1.14 7.01
CA THR A 17 9.35 -0.46 6.97
C THR A 17 10.09 -0.68 5.65
N LYS A 18 9.81 -1.81 4.99
CA LYS A 18 10.34 -2.20 3.69
C LYS A 18 9.41 -3.19 3.00
N VAL A 19 9.39 -3.17 1.68
CA VAL A 19 8.54 -4.04 0.84
C VAL A 19 9.33 -4.58 -0.33
N ASN A 20 8.83 -5.65 -0.96
CA ASN A 20 9.39 -6.13 -2.20
C ASN A 20 9.05 -5.20 -3.37
N SER A 21 9.85 -5.21 -4.44
CA SER A 21 9.59 -4.41 -5.64
C SER A 21 9.89 -5.20 -6.90
N SER A 22 8.91 -5.22 -7.82
CA SER A 22 8.98 -5.92 -9.10
C SER A 22 8.05 -5.26 -10.12
N HIS A 23 8.27 -3.97 -10.39
CA HIS A 23 7.48 -3.19 -11.33
C HIS A 23 8.38 -2.27 -12.15
N HIS A 24 7.92 -1.90 -13.35
CA HIS A 24 8.62 -0.98 -14.26
C HIS A 24 7.84 0.32 -14.51
N GLN A 25 6.71 0.48 -13.83
CA GLN A 25 5.79 1.60 -13.93
C GLN A 25 5.42 2.02 -12.51
N ALA A 26 5.02 3.29 -12.37
CA ALA A 26 4.63 3.89 -11.11
C ALA A 26 3.52 4.93 -11.35
N ILE A 27 2.85 5.32 -10.27
CA ILE A 27 1.84 6.39 -10.31
C ILE A 27 2.53 7.72 -10.54
N ASP A 28 2.25 8.35 -11.69
CA ASP A 28 2.68 9.72 -12.01
C ASP A 28 1.71 10.76 -11.44
N ARG A 29 0.39 10.54 -11.65
CA ARG A 29 -0.67 11.40 -11.14
C ARG A 29 -1.67 10.61 -10.32
N LEU A 30 -1.90 11.06 -9.09
CA LEU A 30 -2.86 10.45 -8.19
C LEU A 30 -4.30 10.66 -8.70
N GLY A 31 -5.12 9.62 -8.59
CA GLY A 31 -6.54 9.68 -8.95
C GLY A 31 -7.37 10.49 -7.95
N ASP A 32 -8.50 11.04 -8.41
CA ASP A 32 -9.41 11.81 -7.58
C ASP A 32 -9.93 10.96 -6.41
N GLY A 33 -9.92 11.54 -5.21
CA GLY A 33 -10.38 10.85 -4.00
C GLY A 33 -9.35 9.89 -3.39
N CYS A 34 -8.24 9.58 -4.06
CA CYS A 34 -7.16 8.80 -3.48
C CYS A 34 -6.30 9.64 -2.55
N GLU A 35 -5.76 9.00 -1.52
CA GLU A 35 -4.76 9.55 -0.61
C GLU A 35 -3.58 8.60 -0.54
N VAL A 36 -2.36 9.15 -0.54
CA VAL A 36 -1.14 8.36 -0.44
C VAL A 36 -0.89 8.00 1.01
N GLU A 37 -0.56 6.74 1.25
CA GLU A 37 -0.24 6.20 2.57
C GLU A 37 1.24 5.84 2.71
N ALA A 38 1.92 5.49 1.61
CA ALA A 38 3.34 5.17 1.65
C ALA A 38 4.07 5.57 0.37
N TRP A 39 5.34 5.91 0.54
CA TRP A 39 6.30 6.20 -0.52
C TRP A 39 7.55 5.35 -0.34
N CYS A 40 8.21 5.01 -1.43
CA CYS A 40 9.60 4.56 -1.39
C CYS A 40 10.46 5.67 -0.77
N ALA A 41 11.22 5.35 0.26
CA ALA A 41 11.97 6.35 1.01
C ALA A 41 13.18 6.92 0.25
N THR A 42 13.56 6.32 -0.89
CA THR A 42 14.75 6.71 -1.68
C THR A 42 14.44 7.48 -2.94
N ASP A 43 13.25 7.35 -3.51
CA ASP A 43 12.87 7.97 -4.79
C ASP A 43 11.46 8.59 -4.81
N ASP A 44 10.75 8.57 -3.67
CA ASP A 44 9.40 9.10 -3.50
C ASP A 44 8.33 8.48 -4.44
N ILE A 45 8.59 7.31 -5.05
CA ILE A 45 7.55 6.54 -5.75
C ILE A 45 6.43 6.19 -4.77
N ILE A 46 5.18 6.41 -5.18
CA ILE A 46 3.99 6.05 -4.40
C ILE A 46 3.86 4.52 -4.37
N GLU A 47 3.81 3.96 -3.17
CA GLU A 47 3.79 2.51 -2.93
C GLU A 47 2.49 1.99 -2.34
N GLN A 48 1.71 2.87 -1.69
CA GLN A 48 0.43 2.52 -1.10
C GLN A 48 -0.50 3.73 -1.17
N ILE A 49 -1.74 3.50 -1.58
CA ILE A 49 -2.81 4.50 -1.60
C ILE A 49 -4.11 3.91 -1.05
N ARG A 50 -4.97 4.77 -0.51
CA ARG A 50 -6.35 4.42 -0.19
C ARG A 50 -7.35 5.34 -0.87
N LEU A 51 -8.55 4.85 -1.13
CA LEU A 51 -9.67 5.66 -1.60
C LEU A 51 -10.44 6.23 -0.41
N ARG A 52 -10.63 7.56 -0.37
CA ARG A 52 -11.47 8.22 0.64
C ARG A 52 -12.94 7.83 0.50
N ASN A 53 -13.67 7.93 1.61
CA ASN A 53 -15.13 7.78 1.66
C ASN A 53 -15.64 6.45 1.08
N TYR A 54 -14.83 5.40 1.14
CA TYR A 54 -15.18 4.06 0.69
C TYR A 54 -14.91 3.06 1.82
N PRO A 55 -15.79 2.05 2.05
CA PRO A 55 -15.68 1.16 3.21
C PRO A 55 -14.33 0.43 3.32
N PHE A 56 -13.78 0.02 2.17
CA PHE A 56 -12.42 -0.51 2.07
C PHE A 56 -11.96 -0.47 0.61
N ALA A 57 -10.90 0.28 0.33
CA ALA A 57 -10.21 0.28 -0.96
C ALA A 57 -8.77 0.74 -0.73
N LEU A 58 -7.88 -0.24 -0.61
CA LEU A 58 -6.43 -0.09 -0.45
C LEU A 58 -5.76 -0.66 -1.70
N ALA A 59 -4.79 0.07 -2.26
CA ALA A 59 -3.98 -0.40 -3.37
C ALA A 59 -2.50 -0.27 -3.02
N VAL A 60 -1.72 -1.27 -3.38
CA VAL A 60 -0.27 -1.35 -3.13
C VAL A 60 0.46 -1.61 -4.45
N GLN A 61 1.66 -1.05 -4.59
CA GLN A 61 2.51 -1.22 -5.77
C GLN A 61 3.42 -2.46 -5.65
N TYR A 62 3.74 -2.85 -4.42
CA TYR A 62 4.48 -4.07 -4.09
C TYR A 62 3.60 -5.33 -4.16
N HIS A 63 4.22 -6.48 -3.90
CA HIS A 63 3.61 -7.81 -4.03
C HIS A 63 3.37 -8.47 -2.66
N PRO A 64 2.25 -8.15 -1.97
CA PRO A 64 1.96 -8.69 -0.65
C PRO A 64 1.77 -10.21 -0.64
N GLU A 65 1.44 -10.84 -1.76
CA GLU A 65 1.27 -12.28 -1.89
C GLU A 65 2.59 -13.07 -1.77
N ARG A 66 3.74 -12.40 -1.95
CA ARG A 66 5.06 -13.06 -1.98
C ARG A 66 5.74 -13.14 -0.62
N GLY A 67 5.09 -12.74 0.47
CA GLY A 67 5.68 -12.76 1.81
C GLY A 67 4.64 -12.78 2.93
N ARG A 68 4.99 -13.39 4.06
CA ARG A 68 4.10 -13.45 5.24
C ARG A 68 4.07 -12.18 6.08
N ILE A 69 4.97 -11.24 5.82
CA ILE A 69 5.03 -9.97 6.56
C ILE A 69 3.82 -9.08 6.30
N TYR A 70 3.01 -9.40 5.29
CA TYR A 70 1.84 -8.61 4.87
C TYR A 70 0.50 -9.24 5.28
N ASN A 71 0.52 -10.26 6.16
CA ASN A 71 -0.69 -10.98 6.55
C ASN A 71 -1.78 -10.05 7.11
N GLU A 72 -1.39 -9.03 7.89
CA GLU A 72 -2.30 -8.03 8.45
C GLU A 72 -3.13 -7.29 7.38
N LEU A 73 -2.56 -7.06 6.19
CA LEU A 73 -3.25 -6.44 5.07
C LEU A 73 -4.38 -7.32 4.55
N PHE A 74 -4.11 -8.63 4.40
CA PHE A 74 -5.12 -9.59 3.95
C PHE A 74 -6.17 -9.85 5.02
N GLU A 75 -5.78 -9.96 6.29
CA GLU A 75 -6.68 -10.12 7.43
C GLU A 75 -7.66 -8.94 7.52
N ASP A 76 -7.18 -7.70 7.37
CA ASP A 76 -8.03 -6.50 7.30
C ASP A 76 -8.99 -6.61 6.11
N PHE A 77 -8.51 -6.94 4.90
CA PHE A 77 -9.37 -7.12 3.73
C PHE A 77 -10.50 -8.15 3.97
N PHE A 78 -10.18 -9.34 4.50
CA PHE A 78 -11.18 -10.37 4.78
C PHE A 78 -12.19 -9.93 5.84
N SER A 79 -11.74 -9.23 6.90
CA SER A 79 -12.63 -8.71 7.94
C SER A 79 -13.71 -7.75 7.39
N ARG A 80 -13.44 -7.08 6.26
CA ARG A 80 -14.39 -6.18 5.60
C ARG A 80 -15.39 -6.88 4.69
N LEU A 81 -15.13 -8.15 4.35
CA LEU A 81 -16.07 -9.00 3.61
C LEU A 81 -17.10 -9.62 4.55
N ASP A 82 -16.68 -10.04 5.74
CA ASP A 82 -17.54 -10.69 6.73
C ASP A 82 -18.53 -9.73 7.41
N ASN A 83 -18.26 -8.42 7.32
CA ASN A 83 -19.13 -7.35 7.84
C ASN A 83 -20.12 -6.80 6.79
N ARG A 84 -20.43 -7.57 5.75
CA ARG A 84 -21.44 -7.23 4.72
C ARG A 84 -22.72 -8.03 4.87
#